data_AF-A0AAV6YGE5-F1
#
_entry.id   AF-A0AAV6YGE5-F1
#
_cell.length_a   1.000
_cell.length_b   1.000
_cell.length_c   1.000
_cell.angle_alpha   90.00
_cell.angle_beta   90.00
_cell.angle_gamma   90.00
#
_symmetry.space_group_name_H-M   'P 1'
#
loop_
_entity.id
_entity.type
_entity.pdbx_description
1 polymer ?
#
loop_
_entity_poly.entity_id
_entity_poly.type
_entity_poly.pdbx_seq_one_letter_code
_entity_poly.pdbx_strand_id
1 'polypeptide(L)'
;VSSLFCAWMSQYPEDFISLDAGTREELSGCFTRLKKTNLVTQLEEVTAGQKAVTGERPPVLENDHYDPLDILTFQAGYVAEQLTCLEASLFLKVVPHECLGSVWSRRDRGGDHRDRCHSVRETVRHFNRLSGAVTSSCVQDPQLRPQQRARIIEKWVKVAEVRHQNLGHLTTQNISPGQRLRVI
;
A
#
# COMPACT_ATOMS: atom_id res chain seq x y z
N VAL A 1 -20.34 -23.57 -0.07
CA VAL A 1 -19.45 -22.40 -0.31
C VAL A 1 -19.80 -21.33 0.70
N SER A 2 -18.81 -20.91 1.51
CA SER A 2 -18.99 -20.10 2.72
C SER A 2 -19.67 -18.75 2.44
N SER A 3 -20.53 -18.28 3.35
CA SER A 3 -21.15 -16.94 3.27
C SER A 3 -20.12 -15.83 3.08
N LEU A 4 -18.91 -16.03 3.62
CA LEU A 4 -17.76 -15.15 3.45
C LEU A 4 -17.29 -15.04 1.99
N PHE A 5 -17.29 -16.14 1.24
CA PHE A 5 -16.85 -16.14 -0.16
C PHE A 5 -17.82 -15.34 -1.05
N CYS A 6 -19.12 -15.48 -0.80
CA CYS A 6 -20.13 -14.70 -1.52
C CYS A 6 -20.11 -13.22 -1.13
N ALA A 7 -19.81 -12.90 0.14
CA ALA A 7 -19.66 -11.52 0.60
C ALA A 7 -18.42 -10.86 0.00
N TRP A 8 -17.30 -11.60 -0.09
CA TRP A 8 -16.08 -11.15 -0.76
C TRP A 8 -16.33 -10.85 -2.23
N MET A 9 -16.94 -11.79 -2.96
CA MET A 9 -17.24 -11.60 -4.39
C MET A 9 -18.21 -10.45 -4.65
N SER A 10 -19.19 -10.26 -3.78
CA SER A 10 -20.13 -9.13 -3.89
C SER A 10 -19.49 -7.76 -3.59
N GLN A 11 -18.44 -7.72 -2.77
CA GLN A 11 -17.79 -6.47 -2.35
C GLN A 11 -16.58 -6.11 -3.22
N TYR A 12 -15.92 -7.13 -3.79
CA TYR A 12 -14.69 -6.98 -4.58
C TYR A 12 -14.78 -7.84 -5.86
N PRO A 13 -15.74 -7.54 -6.76
CA PRO A 13 -15.95 -8.31 -7.99
C PRO A 13 -14.73 -8.27 -8.94
N GLU A 14 -13.90 -7.23 -8.84
CA GLU A 14 -12.64 -7.07 -9.57
C GLU A 14 -11.60 -8.18 -9.33
N ASP A 15 -11.62 -8.82 -8.15
CA ASP A 15 -10.73 -9.93 -7.82
C ASP A 15 -10.98 -11.16 -8.73
N PHE A 16 -12.14 -11.22 -9.39
CA PHE A 16 -12.60 -12.34 -10.21
C PHE A 16 -12.38 -12.11 -11.72
N ILE A 17 -11.87 -10.92 -12.11
CA ILE A 17 -11.52 -10.56 -13.50
C ILE A 17 -10.51 -11.54 -14.09
N SER A 18 -9.50 -11.90 -13.30
CA SER A 18 -8.33 -12.66 -13.75
C SER A 18 -8.50 -14.18 -13.71
N LEU A 19 -9.69 -14.67 -13.35
CA LEU A 19 -9.98 -16.10 -13.32
C LEU A 19 -9.92 -16.71 -14.71
N ASP A 20 -9.42 -17.94 -14.79
CA ASP A 20 -9.47 -18.73 -16.02
C ASP A 20 -10.92 -19.11 -16.33
N ALA A 21 -11.20 -19.35 -17.61
CA ALA A 21 -12.56 -19.63 -18.09
C ALA A 21 -13.19 -20.88 -17.44
N GLY A 22 -12.39 -21.91 -17.12
CA GLY A 22 -12.86 -23.14 -16.50
C GLY A 22 -13.28 -22.93 -15.05
N THR A 23 -12.42 -22.30 -14.24
CA THR A 23 -12.75 -21.94 -12.85
C THR A 23 -13.94 -20.98 -12.78
N ARG A 24 -14.09 -20.10 -13.77
CA ARG A 24 -15.23 -19.17 -13.87
C ARG A 24 -16.54 -19.89 -14.15
N GLU A 25 -16.55 -20.86 -15.05
CA GLU A 25 -17.73 -21.66 -15.36
C GLU A 25 -18.16 -22.52 -14.16
N GLU A 26 -17.21 -23.10 -13.43
CA GLU A 26 -17.48 -23.82 -12.19
C GLU A 26 -18.09 -22.92 -11.11
N LEU A 27 -17.58 -21.68 -10.96
CA LEU A 27 -18.09 -20.69 -10.01
C LEU A 27 -19.48 -20.20 -10.39
N SER A 28 -19.71 -19.88 -11.67
CA SER A 28 -21.03 -19.51 -12.19
C SER A 28 -22.05 -20.63 -11.96
N GLY A 29 -21.67 -21.88 -12.24
CA GLY A 29 -22.49 -23.05 -11.92
C GLY A 29 -22.75 -23.22 -10.43
N CYS A 30 -21.77 -22.90 -9.58
CA CYS A 30 -21.93 -22.94 -8.13
C CYS A 30 -22.92 -21.87 -7.62
N PHE A 31 -22.80 -20.64 -8.10
CA PHE A 31 -23.71 -19.55 -7.76
C PHE A 31 -25.14 -19.79 -8.27
N THR A 32 -25.29 -20.36 -9.45
CA THR A 32 -26.58 -20.77 -10.01
C THR A 32 -27.25 -21.84 -9.14
N ARG A 33 -26.50 -22.87 -8.71
CA ARG A 33 -26.99 -23.90 -7.76
C ARG A 33 -27.37 -23.32 -6.40
N LEU A 34 -26.70 -22.24 -5.97
CA LEU A 34 -26.98 -21.52 -4.73
C LEU A 34 -28.04 -20.42 -4.87
N LYS A 35 -28.68 -20.29 -6.04
CA LYS A 35 -29.68 -19.25 -6.37
C LYS A 35 -29.17 -17.81 -6.14
N LYS A 36 -27.87 -17.56 -6.34
CA LYS A 36 -27.23 -16.24 -6.22
C LYS A 36 -27.03 -15.59 -7.59
N THR A 37 -28.14 -15.29 -8.27
CA THR A 37 -28.13 -14.76 -9.65
C THR A 37 -27.45 -13.40 -9.77
N ASN A 38 -27.51 -12.57 -8.73
CA ASN A 38 -26.81 -11.28 -8.68
C ASN A 38 -25.28 -11.42 -8.79
N LEU A 39 -24.71 -12.47 -8.19
CA LEU A 39 -23.28 -12.76 -8.28
C LEU A 39 -22.90 -13.30 -9.66
N VAL A 40 -23.79 -14.05 -10.30
CA VAL A 40 -23.58 -14.51 -11.69
C VAL A 40 -23.50 -13.30 -12.64
N THR A 41 -24.45 -12.37 -12.53
CA THR A 41 -24.44 -11.15 -13.35
C THR A 41 -23.22 -10.27 -13.09
N GLN A 42 -22.81 -10.10 -11.82
CA GLN A 42 -21.58 -9.38 -11.48
C GLN A 42 -20.34 -10.03 -12.11
N LEU A 43 -20.27 -11.37 -12.11
CA LEU A 43 -19.14 -12.09 -12.73
C LEU A 43 -19.08 -11.87 -14.25
N GLU A 44 -20.22 -11.69 -14.91
CA GLU A 44 -20.31 -11.40 -16.34
C GLU A 44 -19.97 -9.92 -16.66
N GLU A 45 -20.48 -8.97 -15.89
CA GLU A 45 -20.21 -7.52 -16.08
C GLU A 45 -18.74 -7.16 -15.93
N VAL A 46 -18.07 -7.80 -14.96
CA VAL A 46 -16.65 -7.66 -14.68
C VAL A 46 -15.77 -8.06 -15.88
N THR A 47 -16.26 -8.96 -16.74
CA THR A 47 -15.54 -9.37 -17.96
C THR A 47 -15.71 -8.40 -19.12
N ALA A 48 -16.79 -7.61 -19.12
CA ALA A 48 -17.10 -6.68 -20.21
C ALA A 48 -16.35 -5.34 -20.10
N GLY A 49 -15.97 -4.91 -18.89
CA GLY A 49 -15.35 -3.61 -18.61
C GLY A 49 -13.89 -3.44 -19.04
N GLN A 50 -13.23 -4.48 -19.56
CA GLN A 50 -11.77 -4.54 -19.72
C GLN A 50 -11.23 -3.89 -21.00
N LYS A 51 -12.05 -3.14 -21.76
CA LYS A 51 -11.69 -2.68 -23.12
C LYS A 51 -11.24 -1.23 -23.25
N ALA A 52 -11.19 -0.44 -22.19
CA ALA A 52 -10.78 0.97 -22.31
C ALA A 52 -9.99 1.42 -21.08
N VAL A 53 -8.70 1.74 -21.29
CA VAL A 53 -7.92 2.85 -20.69
C VAL A 53 -6.43 2.52 -20.83
N THR A 54 -5.86 3.02 -21.93
CA THR A 54 -4.46 3.45 -22.09
C THR A 54 -4.08 4.35 -20.90
N GLY A 55 -2.95 4.23 -20.22
CA GLY A 55 -1.62 3.93 -20.71
C GLY A 55 -0.72 5.15 -20.51
N GLU A 56 -0.50 5.60 -19.27
CA GLU A 56 0.56 6.58 -18.95
C GLU A 56 1.33 6.16 -17.70
N ARG A 57 2.64 6.06 -17.87
CA ARG A 57 3.65 5.78 -16.86
C ARG A 57 3.89 7.08 -16.07
N PRO A 58 3.80 7.13 -14.74
CA PRO A 58 4.18 8.34 -14.02
C PRO A 58 5.67 8.59 -14.21
N PRO A 59 6.08 9.84 -14.47
CA PRO A 59 7.47 10.21 -14.65
C PRO A 59 8.24 9.93 -13.35
N VAL A 60 9.48 9.45 -13.51
CA VAL A 60 10.48 9.52 -12.45
C VAL A 60 10.64 11.01 -12.18
N LEU A 61 10.32 11.47 -10.97
CA LEU A 61 10.64 12.83 -10.56
C LEU A 61 12.18 12.90 -10.47
N GLU A 62 12.78 13.36 -11.56
CA GLU A 62 14.18 13.73 -11.66
C GLU A 62 14.42 15.01 -10.85
N ASN A 63 15.38 14.96 -9.93
CA ASN A 63 16.09 16.10 -9.31
C ASN A 63 15.23 17.29 -8.83
N ASP A 64 14.52 17.11 -7.71
CA ASP A 64 14.47 18.20 -6.73
C ASP A 64 15.76 18.13 -5.92
N HIS A 65 16.57 19.18 -5.97
CA HIS A 65 17.73 19.35 -5.09
C HIS A 65 17.23 19.48 -3.64
N TYR A 66 17.07 18.36 -2.96
CA TYR A 66 16.76 18.32 -1.52
C TYR A 66 18.03 18.61 -0.72
N ASP A 67 17.99 19.60 0.16
CA ASP A 67 19.06 19.83 1.13
C ASP A 67 18.92 18.79 2.27
N PRO A 68 19.92 17.92 2.50
CA PRO A 68 19.93 17.00 3.63
C PRO A 68 19.65 17.64 5.00
N LEU A 69 19.94 18.93 5.15
CA LEU A 69 19.76 19.67 6.40
C LEU A 69 18.31 20.08 6.64
N ASP A 70 17.43 20.02 5.65
CA ASP A 70 16.02 20.41 5.78
C ASP A 70 15.30 19.64 6.88
N ILE A 71 15.65 18.37 7.07
CA ILE A 71 15.09 17.53 8.15
C ILE A 71 15.32 18.11 9.55
N LEU A 72 16.38 18.92 9.74
CA LEU A 72 16.69 19.56 11.01
C LEU A 72 15.75 20.73 11.31
N THR A 73 15.10 21.30 10.30
CA THR A 73 14.20 22.46 10.44
C THR A 73 12.84 22.08 11.03
N PHE A 74 12.40 20.84 10.82
CA PHE A 74 11.10 20.36 11.30
C PHE A 74 11.17 19.78 12.70
N GLN A 75 10.08 19.83 13.46
CA GLN A 75 9.99 19.09 14.74
C GLN A 75 9.88 17.58 14.49
N ALA A 76 10.56 16.76 15.31
CA ALA A 76 10.57 15.31 15.12
C ALA A 76 9.18 14.68 15.25
N GLY A 77 8.32 15.21 16.13
CA GLY A 77 6.94 14.75 16.30
C GLY A 77 6.09 15.00 15.05
N TYR A 78 6.24 16.17 14.43
CA TYR A 78 5.52 16.49 13.19
C TYR A 78 5.94 15.56 12.05
N VAL A 79 7.25 15.34 11.86
CA VAL A 79 7.75 14.39 10.85
C VAL A 79 7.22 12.98 11.12
N ALA A 80 7.25 12.52 12.37
CA ALA A 80 6.74 11.20 12.74
C ALA A 80 5.24 11.06 12.47
N GLU A 81 4.44 12.07 12.79
CA GLU A 81 3.00 12.12 12.52
C GLU A 81 2.72 12.08 11.01
N GLN A 82 3.35 12.96 10.22
CA GLN A 82 3.14 13.00 8.77
C GLN A 82 3.52 11.67 8.09
N LEU A 83 4.65 11.07 8.48
CA LEU A 83 5.04 9.74 7.98
C LEU A 83 4.00 8.69 8.34
N THR A 84 3.53 8.68 9.60
CA THR A 84 2.51 7.74 10.07
C THR A 84 1.19 7.91 9.31
N CYS A 85 0.73 9.14 9.08
CA CYS A 85 -0.48 9.42 8.30
C CYS A 85 -0.35 8.94 6.85
N LEU A 86 0.78 9.22 6.19
CA LEU A 86 1.03 8.79 4.82
C LEU A 86 1.06 7.26 4.72
N GLU A 87 1.82 6.59 5.58
CA GLU A 87 1.92 5.13 5.58
C GLU A 87 0.60 4.46 5.96
N ALA A 88 -0.16 5.01 6.90
CA ALA A 88 -1.51 4.53 7.21
C ALA A 88 -2.44 4.66 5.99
N SER A 89 -2.40 5.78 5.27
CA SER A 89 -3.22 5.99 4.07
C SER A 89 -2.88 5.03 2.94
N LEU A 90 -1.61 4.64 2.81
CA LEU A 90 -1.16 3.63 1.86
C LEU A 90 -1.57 2.23 2.31
N PHE A 91 -1.40 1.92 3.60
CA PHE A 91 -1.77 0.63 4.16
C PHE A 91 -3.27 0.35 4.06
N LEU A 92 -4.13 1.35 4.27
CA LEU A 92 -5.58 1.23 4.10
C LEU A 92 -5.99 0.93 2.65
N LYS A 93 -5.15 1.26 1.67
CA LYS A 93 -5.38 0.98 0.25
C LYS A 93 -4.79 -0.37 -0.19
N VAL A 94 -4.10 -1.09 0.70
CA VAL A 94 -3.50 -2.39 0.37
C VAL A 94 -4.60 -3.41 0.14
N VAL A 95 -4.55 -4.04 -1.03
CA VAL A 95 -5.39 -5.17 -1.39
C VAL A 95 -4.72 -6.45 -0.85
N PRO A 96 -5.31 -7.17 0.13
CA PRO A 96 -4.63 -8.29 0.80
C PRO A 96 -4.22 -9.43 -0.14
N HIS A 97 -4.95 -9.67 -1.24
CA HIS A 97 -4.61 -10.73 -2.20
C HIS A 97 -3.24 -10.48 -2.86
N GLU A 98 -2.86 -9.21 -3.06
CA GLU A 98 -1.61 -8.84 -3.72
C GLU A 98 -0.39 -9.20 -2.87
N CYS A 99 -0.58 -9.32 -1.56
CA CYS A 99 0.45 -9.73 -0.60
C CYS A 99 0.74 -11.23 -0.62
N LEU A 100 -0.09 -12.05 -1.26
CA LEU A 100 0.13 -13.50 -1.34
C LEU A 100 1.46 -13.78 -2.01
N GLY A 101 2.30 -14.63 -1.41
CA GLY A 101 3.64 -14.94 -1.94
C GLY A 101 3.60 -15.46 -3.38
N SER A 102 2.57 -16.22 -3.76
CA SER A 102 2.36 -16.69 -5.14
C SER A 102 2.03 -15.55 -6.13
N VAL A 103 1.44 -14.45 -5.67
CA VAL A 103 1.09 -13.28 -6.48
C VAL A 103 2.28 -12.32 -6.52
N TRP A 104 2.77 -11.92 -5.34
CA TRP A 104 3.90 -10.99 -5.18
C TRP A 104 5.20 -11.48 -5.82
N SER A 105 5.49 -12.79 -5.79
CA SER A 105 6.69 -13.35 -6.43
C SER A 105 6.69 -13.25 -7.96
N ARG A 106 5.51 -13.05 -8.58
CA ARG A 106 5.36 -12.92 -10.03
C ARG A 106 5.27 -11.46 -10.49
N ARG A 107 5.38 -10.49 -9.57
CA ARG A 107 5.21 -9.04 -9.85
C ARG A 107 6.14 -8.47 -10.92
N ASP A 108 7.32 -9.07 -11.10
CA ASP A 108 8.37 -8.59 -12.02
C ASP A 108 8.50 -9.49 -13.28
N ARG A 109 7.64 -10.51 -13.42
CA ARG A 109 7.63 -11.34 -14.63
C ARG A 109 7.03 -10.52 -15.79
N GLY A 110 7.79 -10.40 -16.88
CA GLY A 110 7.38 -9.65 -18.08
C GLY A 110 6.08 -10.19 -18.71
N GLY A 111 5.31 -9.28 -19.34
CA GLY A 111 4.01 -9.56 -19.97
C GLY A 111 2.97 -8.48 -19.65
N ASP A 112 1.70 -8.75 -19.98
CA ASP A 112 0.50 -7.92 -19.75
C ASP A 112 0.12 -7.76 -18.25
N HIS A 113 1.12 -7.90 -17.39
CA HIS A 113 1.00 -8.01 -15.94
C HIS A 113 1.90 -7.01 -15.22
N ARG A 114 2.33 -5.95 -15.93
CA ARG A 114 3.11 -4.84 -15.38
C ARG A 114 2.41 -4.12 -14.24
N ASP A 115 1.09 -4.27 -14.13
CA ASP A 115 0.26 -3.62 -13.13
C ASP A 115 -0.17 -4.54 -11.97
N ARG A 116 0.45 -5.71 -11.85
CA ARG A 116 0.20 -6.60 -10.71
C ARG A 116 0.73 -5.97 -9.42
N CYS A 117 -0.01 -6.24 -8.35
CA CYS A 117 0.35 -5.83 -7.00
C CYS A 117 0.46 -4.31 -6.83
N HIS A 118 -0.38 -3.51 -7.52
CA HIS A 118 -0.22 -2.06 -7.56
C HIS A 118 -0.21 -1.46 -6.15
N SER A 119 -1.16 -1.84 -5.29
CA SER A 119 -1.26 -1.29 -3.92
C SER A 119 -0.05 -1.67 -3.05
N VAL A 120 0.45 -2.89 -3.20
CA VAL A 120 1.66 -3.36 -2.48
C VAL A 120 2.92 -2.72 -3.07
N ARG A 121 2.98 -2.51 -4.39
CA ARG A 121 4.10 -1.81 -5.03
C ARG A 121 4.17 -0.36 -4.59
N GLU A 122 3.04 0.31 -4.41
CA GLU A 122 2.99 1.69 -3.89
C GLU A 122 3.51 1.80 -2.46
N THR A 123 3.07 0.91 -1.55
CA THR A 123 3.62 0.87 -0.18
C THR A 123 5.13 0.58 -0.17
N VAL A 124 5.60 -0.39 -0.96
CA VAL A 124 7.03 -0.72 -1.09
C VAL A 124 7.82 0.45 -1.70
N ARG A 125 7.28 1.13 -2.71
CA ARG A 125 7.91 2.33 -3.30
C ARG A 125 8.04 3.43 -2.26
N HIS A 126 7.00 3.69 -1.47
CA HIS A 126 7.06 4.68 -0.41
C HIS A 126 8.14 4.34 0.62
N PHE A 127 8.18 3.10 1.12
CA PHE A 127 9.21 2.64 2.05
C PHE A 127 10.63 2.79 1.48
N ASN A 128 10.83 2.41 0.22
CA ASN A 128 12.12 2.53 -0.45
C ASN A 128 12.53 3.98 -0.67
N ARG A 129 11.59 4.88 -1.01
CA ARG A 129 11.85 6.32 -1.10
C ARG A 129 12.27 6.89 0.24
N LEU A 130 11.55 6.57 1.32
CA LEU A 130 11.90 7.02 2.67
C LEU A 130 13.28 6.52 3.09
N SER A 131 13.56 5.22 2.90
CA SER A 131 14.86 4.61 3.21
C SER A 131 15.99 5.25 2.39
N GLY A 132 15.74 5.51 1.10
CA GLY A 132 16.65 6.22 0.21
C GLY A 132 16.92 7.65 0.67
N ALA A 133 15.88 8.39 1.06
CA ALA A 133 16.00 9.77 1.56
C ALA A 133 16.79 9.85 2.88
N VAL A 134 16.54 8.94 3.83
CA VAL A 134 17.32 8.83 5.08
C VAL A 134 18.78 8.54 4.75
N THR A 135 19.04 7.53 3.93
CA THR A 135 20.41 7.13 3.54
C THR A 135 21.13 8.27 2.83
N SER A 136 20.45 8.94 1.90
CA SER A 136 20.98 10.07 1.15
C SER A 136 21.34 11.22 2.09
N SER A 137 20.41 11.62 2.95
CA SER A 137 20.60 12.73 3.90
C SER A 137 21.74 12.47 4.89
N CYS A 138 21.95 11.23 5.31
CA CYS A 138 23.00 10.87 6.27
C CYS A 138 24.37 10.69 5.61
N VAL A 139 24.42 10.06 4.44
CA VAL A 139 25.65 9.47 3.89
C VAL A 139 26.05 10.06 2.53
N GLN A 140 25.11 10.30 1.62
CA GLN A 140 25.46 10.49 0.21
C GLN A 140 26.01 11.87 -0.15
N ASP A 141 25.71 12.92 0.61
CA ASP A 141 26.24 14.25 0.33
C ASP A 141 27.68 14.39 0.85
N PRO A 142 28.72 14.47 -0.01
CA PRO A 142 30.11 14.58 0.41
C PRO A 142 30.45 15.91 1.09
N GLN A 143 29.63 16.96 0.94
CA GLN A 143 29.88 18.29 1.49
C GLN A 143 29.53 18.40 2.99
N LEU A 144 28.78 17.43 3.53
CA LEU A 144 28.39 17.45 4.94
C LEU A 144 29.57 17.10 5.86
N ARG A 145 29.83 18.00 6.82
CA ARG A 145 30.79 17.76 7.91
C ARG A 145 30.30 16.63 8.83
N PRO A 146 31.20 15.89 9.50
CA PRO A 146 30.82 14.81 10.42
C PRO A 146 29.79 15.23 11.49
N GLN A 147 29.91 16.45 12.02
CA GLN A 147 28.97 16.96 13.02
C GLN A 147 27.56 17.21 12.45
N GLN A 148 27.46 17.63 11.19
CA GLN A 148 26.17 17.81 10.53
C GLN A 148 25.49 16.46 10.31
N ARG A 149 26.25 15.45 9.87
CA ARG A 149 25.77 14.07 9.72
C ARG A 149 25.28 13.49 11.05
N ALA A 150 26.03 13.69 12.13
CA ALA A 150 25.63 13.25 13.46
C ALA A 150 24.27 13.84 13.87
N ARG A 151 24.05 15.15 13.64
CA ARG A 151 22.76 15.80 13.93
C ARG A 151 21.61 15.26 13.09
N ILE A 152 21.84 14.97 11.80
CA ILE A 152 20.83 14.37 10.92
C ILE A 152 20.47 12.96 11.42
N ILE A 153 21.46 12.16 11.79
CA ILE A 153 21.25 10.82 12.35
C ILE A 153 20.47 10.90 13.66
N GLU A 154 20.90 11.75 14.61
CA GLU A 154 20.19 11.99 15.87
C GLU A 154 18.73 12.41 15.62
N LYS A 155 18.49 13.23 14.60
CA LYS A 155 17.14 13.66 14.22
C LYS A 155 16.29 12.48 13.75
N TRP A 156 16.80 11.64 12.85
CA TRP A 156 16.09 10.45 12.37
C TRP A 156 15.85 9.42 13.48
N VAL A 157 16.82 9.23 14.38
CA VAL A 157 16.63 8.42 15.61
C VAL A 157 15.48 8.99 16.43
N LYS A 158 15.44 10.31 16.63
CA LYS A 158 14.36 10.94 17.40
C LYS A 158 12.99 10.79 16.75
N VAL A 159 12.91 10.92 15.43
CA VAL A 159 11.67 10.67 14.66
C VAL A 159 11.19 9.23 14.88
N ALA A 160 12.10 8.25 14.82
CA ALA A 160 11.76 6.85 15.03
C ALA A 160 11.27 6.56 16.47
N GLU A 161 11.90 7.16 17.49
CA GLU A 161 11.44 7.06 18.89
C GLU A 161 10.01 7.59 19.05
N VAL A 162 9.73 8.79 18.53
CA VAL A 162 8.41 9.41 18.65
C VAL A 162 7.36 8.57 17.92
N ARG A 163 7.69 8.08 16.72
CA ARG A 163 6.82 7.18 15.98
C ARG A 163 6.46 5.92 16.79
N HIS A 164 7.44 5.30 17.43
CA HIS A 164 7.22 4.13 18.28
C HIS A 164 6.30 4.47 19.46
N GLN A 165 6.51 5.60 20.13
CA GLN A 165 5.67 6.06 21.24
C GLN A 165 4.23 6.34 20.80
N ASN A 166 4.04 6.99 19.65
CA ASN A 166 2.72 7.30 19.10
C ASN A 166 1.94 6.03 18.73
N LEU A 167 2.58 5.05 18.08
CA LEU A 167 1.96 3.76 17.78
C LEU A 167 1.59 3.00 19.07
N GLY A 168 2.47 3.02 20.08
CA GLY A 168 2.16 2.44 21.39
C GLY A 168 0.91 3.07 22.01
N HIS A 169 0.79 4.40 21.97
CA HIS A 169 -0.36 5.14 22.51
C HIS A 169 -1.67 4.85 21.74
N LEU A 170 -1.60 4.72 20.42
CA LEU A 170 -2.75 4.34 19.59
C LEU A 170 -3.21 2.90 19.86
N THR A 171 -2.29 1.98 20.16
CA THR A 171 -2.65 0.59 20.49
C THR A 171 -3.22 0.44 21.90
N THR A 172 -2.74 1.23 22.88
CA THR A 172 -3.25 1.19 24.25
C THR A 172 -4.60 1.89 24.41
N GLN A 173 -4.87 2.97 23.67
CA GLN A 173 -6.19 3.60 23.64
C GLN A 173 -7.26 2.78 22.89
N ASN A 174 -6.87 1.84 22.02
CA ASN A 174 -7.77 0.99 21.24
C ASN A 174 -8.27 -0.29 21.97
N ILE A 175 -7.99 -0.47 23.27
CA ILE A 175 -8.50 -1.62 24.07
C ILE A 175 -9.91 -1.35 24.64
N SER A 176 -10.60 -0.29 24.22
CA SER A 176 -12.04 -0.10 24.50
C SER A 176 -12.89 -0.49 23.28
N PRO A 177 -13.78 -1.51 23.35
CA PRO A 177 -14.50 -2.04 22.18
C PRO A 177 -15.52 -1.09 21.53
N GLY A 178 -15.71 0.11 22.07
CA GLY A 178 -16.83 1.00 21.71
C GLY A 178 -16.48 2.25 20.88
N GLN A 179 -15.21 2.51 20.57
CA GLN A 179 -14.81 3.69 19.77
C GLN A 179 -13.98 3.31 18.54
N ARG A 180 -14.42 2.26 17.83
CA ARG A 180 -14.01 2.05 16.45
C ARG A 180 -14.64 3.17 15.62
N LEU A 181 -13.83 3.95 14.89
CA LEU A 181 -14.21 4.95 13.86
C LEU A 181 -14.21 6.44 14.23
N ARG A 182 -13.31 6.95 15.08
CA ARG A 182 -13.03 8.41 15.11
C ARG A 182 -11.56 8.77 15.23
N VAL A 183 -10.71 8.16 14.41
CA VAL A 183 -9.57 8.82 13.75
C VAL A 183 -9.36 8.12 12.39
N ILE A 184 -10.43 8.15 11.59
CA ILE A 184 -10.45 8.25 10.11
C ILE A 184 -11.67 9.13 9.83
#